data_AF-A0A6P6DX04-F1
#
_entry.id   AF-A0A6P6DX04-F1
#
_cell.length_a   1.000
_cell.length_b   1.000
_cell.length_c   1.000
_cell.angle_alpha   90.00
_cell.angle_beta   90.00
_cell.angle_gamma   90.00
#
_symmetry.space_group_name_H-M   'P 1'
#
loop_
_entity.id
_entity.type
_entity.pdbx_description
1 polymer ?
#
loop_
_entity_poly.entity_id
_entity_poly.type
_entity_poly.pdbx_seq_one_letter_code
_entity_poly.pdbx_strand_id
1 'polypeptide(L)'
;MAIFRLHDDQILEKCGEDAIHYLSFQRHLIFLLVVVSALSLCIILPVNLSGNLLDKDPYSFGRTTIANLENQNNLIWVHAVLAVVYLSLTVVFMRHHTQSIKYTEETL
;
A
#
# COMPACT_ATOMS: atom_id res chain seq x y z
N MET A 1 6.15 -19.31 -0.33
CA MET A 1 6.79 -18.73 -1.53
C MET A 1 6.52 -19.55 -2.81
N ALA A 2 5.30 -20.10 -2.99
CA ALA A 2 4.93 -20.89 -4.19
C ALA A 2 3.91 -20.16 -5.09
N ILE A 3 3.24 -19.12 -4.58
CA ILE A 3 2.25 -18.33 -5.35
C ILE A 3 2.94 -17.39 -6.37
N PHE A 4 4.21 -17.01 -6.13
CA PHE A 4 4.99 -16.21 -7.09
C PHE A 4 5.59 -17.03 -8.24
N ARG A 5 5.56 -18.37 -8.17
CA ARG A 5 6.01 -19.28 -9.23
C ARG A 5 4.84 -19.86 -10.03
N LEU A 6 3.68 -19.22 -10.02
CA LEU A 6 2.57 -19.61 -10.90
C LEU A 6 2.85 -19.10 -12.33
N HIS A 7 3.84 -19.72 -12.96
CA HIS A 7 3.81 -20.17 -14.34
C HIS A 7 3.47 -19.12 -15.41
N ASP A 8 4.34 -18.12 -15.58
CA ASP A 8 4.31 -17.21 -16.73
C ASP A 8 4.19 -18.00 -18.06
N ASP A 9 4.84 -19.17 -18.16
CA ASP A 9 4.79 -20.02 -19.36
C ASP A 9 3.42 -20.70 -19.64
N GLN A 10 2.58 -20.95 -18.64
CA GLN A 10 1.25 -21.58 -18.81
C GLN A 10 0.15 -20.54 -19.00
N ILE A 11 0.38 -19.31 -18.53
CA ILE A 11 -0.52 -18.16 -18.76
C ILE A 11 -0.32 -17.63 -20.19
N LEU A 12 0.93 -17.62 -20.69
CA LEU A 12 1.24 -17.25 -22.07
C LEU A 12 0.52 -18.14 -23.09
N GLU A 13 0.51 -19.46 -22.85
CA GLU A 13 -0.06 -20.44 -23.78
C GLU A 13 -1.60 -20.44 -23.81
N LYS A 14 -2.27 -19.99 -22.73
CA LYS A 14 -3.74 -20.05 -22.60
C LYS A 14 -4.47 -18.72 -22.63
N CYS A 15 -3.83 -17.62 -22.22
CA CYS A 15 -4.52 -16.34 -21.98
C CYS A 15 -3.94 -15.16 -22.77
N GLY A 16 -2.82 -15.34 -23.47
CA GLY A 16 -2.18 -14.29 -24.26
C GLY A 16 -1.33 -13.32 -23.45
N GLU A 17 -0.60 -12.46 -24.16
CA GLU A 17 0.42 -11.55 -23.64
C GLU A 17 -0.14 -10.50 -22.65
N ASP A 18 -1.38 -10.03 -22.89
CA ASP A 18 -2.07 -9.04 -22.06
C ASP A 18 -2.30 -9.51 -20.61
N ALA A 19 -2.55 -10.80 -20.41
CA ALA A 19 -2.80 -11.37 -19.08
C ALA A 19 -1.55 -11.36 -18.19
N ILE A 20 -0.37 -11.56 -18.78
CA ILE A 20 0.91 -11.51 -18.06
C ILE A 20 1.22 -10.08 -17.63
N HIS A 21 0.97 -9.10 -18.50
CA HIS A 21 1.14 -7.70 -18.17
C HIS A 21 0.27 -7.30 -16.97
N TYR A 22 -1.00 -7.72 -16.96
CA TYR A 22 -1.92 -7.47 -15.85
C TYR A 22 -1.47 -8.12 -14.54
N LEU A 23 -1.07 -9.41 -14.56
CA LEU A 23 -0.60 -10.11 -13.36
C LEU A 23 0.68 -9.48 -12.80
N SER A 24 1.59 -9.05 -13.67
CA SER A 24 2.80 -8.33 -13.27
C SER A 24 2.41 -7.04 -12.53
N PHE A 25 1.54 -6.20 -13.11
CA PHE A 25 1.06 -4.99 -12.44
C PHE A 25 0.39 -5.27 -11.08
N GLN A 26 -0.45 -6.30 -11.00
CA GLN A 26 -1.14 -6.67 -9.77
C GLN A 26 -0.17 -7.11 -8.66
N ARG A 27 0.88 -7.86 -9.01
CA ARG A 27 1.95 -8.26 -8.08
C ARG A 27 2.63 -7.05 -7.44
N HIS A 28 2.86 -6.01 -8.23
CA HIS A 28 3.42 -4.75 -7.77
C HIS A 28 2.46 -3.98 -6.86
N LEU A 29 1.16 -3.93 -7.19
CA LEU A 29 0.14 -3.35 -6.32
C LEU A 29 0.05 -4.05 -4.96
N ILE A 30 0.14 -5.38 -4.93
CA ILE A 30 0.14 -6.15 -3.68
C ILE A 30 1.36 -5.77 -2.83
N PHE A 31 2.53 -5.61 -3.44
CA PHE A 31 3.73 -5.17 -2.72
C PHE A 31 3.55 -3.77 -2.13
N LEU A 32 3.06 -2.80 -2.92
CA LEU A 32 2.77 -1.45 -2.44
C LEU A 32 1.74 -1.46 -1.29
N LEU A 33 0.68 -2.25 -1.42
CA LEU A 33 -0.34 -2.44 -0.40
C LEU A 33 0.28 -2.95 0.90
N VAL A 34 1.12 -3.99 0.85
CA VAL A 34 1.79 -4.54 2.03
C VAL A 34 2.66 -3.49 2.72
N VAL A 35 3.43 -2.69 1.96
CA VAL A 35 4.27 -1.63 2.51
C VAL A 35 3.43 -0.55 3.20
N VAL A 36 2.37 -0.06 2.55
CA VAL A 36 1.47 0.97 3.12
C VAL A 36 0.72 0.43 4.34
N SER A 37 0.28 -0.83 4.30
CA SER A 37 -0.36 -1.49 5.45
C SER A 37 0.59 -1.63 6.62
N ALA A 38 1.84 -2.05 6.40
CA ALA A 38 2.85 -2.15 7.45
C ALA A 38 3.12 -0.77 8.09
N LEU A 39 3.33 0.27 7.29
CA LEU A 39 3.52 1.64 7.79
C LEU A 39 2.31 2.14 8.60
N SER A 40 1.10 1.83 8.13
CA SER A 40 -0.13 2.21 8.83
C SER A 40 -0.26 1.49 10.17
N LEU A 41 0.02 0.19 10.23
CA LEU A 41 -0.04 -0.58 11.48
C LEU A 41 1.06 -0.18 12.47
N CYS A 42 2.25 0.17 11.98
CA CYS A 42 3.38 0.54 12.84
C CYS A 42 3.33 2.00 13.34
N ILE A 43 2.69 2.91 12.61
CA ILE A 43 2.72 4.35 12.93
C ILE A 43 1.30 4.90 13.17
N ILE A 44 0.38 4.77 12.21
CA ILE A 44 -0.98 5.34 12.30
C ILE A 44 -1.75 4.70 13.47
N LEU A 45 -1.70 3.37 13.59
CA LEU A 45 -2.44 2.64 14.62
C LEU A 45 -2.04 3.05 16.05
N PRO A 46 -0.74 3.04 16.46
CA PRO A 46 -0.37 3.49 17.80
C PRO A 46 -0.67 4.97 18.03
N VAL A 47 -0.52 5.82 17.01
CA VAL A 47 -0.88 7.24 17.10
C VAL A 47 -2.38 7.40 17.37
N ASN A 48 -3.25 6.70 16.64
CA ASN A 48 -4.69 6.74 16.84
C ASN A 48 -5.09 6.21 18.22
N LEU A 49 -4.49 5.09 18.67
CA LEU A 49 -4.76 4.50 19.99
C LEU A 49 -4.24 5.37 21.15
N SER A 50 -3.28 6.26 20.91
CA SER A 50 -2.83 7.25 21.89
C SER A 50 -3.87 8.35 22.15
N GLY A 51 -4.88 8.48 21.29
CA GLY A 51 -5.99 9.40 21.47
C GLY A 51 -6.91 9.01 22.64
N ASN A 52 -7.62 10.01 23.20
CA ASN A 52 -8.49 9.83 24.37
C ASN A 52 -9.87 10.50 24.18
N LEU A 53 -10.27 10.80 22.94
CA LEU A 53 -11.57 11.40 22.64
C LEU A 53 -12.75 10.43 22.75
N LEU A 54 -12.53 9.16 22.40
CA LEU A 54 -13.58 8.15 22.42
C LEU A 54 -13.58 7.39 23.75
N ASP A 55 -14.72 6.77 24.07
CA ASP A 55 -14.86 5.93 25.25
C ASP A 55 -13.82 4.79 25.26
N LYS A 56 -13.34 4.43 26.45
CA LYS A 56 -12.23 3.47 26.62
C LYS A 56 -12.61 2.00 26.36
N ASP A 57 -13.76 1.74 25.74
CA ASP A 57 -14.17 0.41 25.30
C ASP A 57 -13.09 -0.17 24.36
N PRO A 58 -12.46 -1.32 24.71
CA PRO A 58 -11.44 -1.95 23.88
C PRO A 58 -11.97 -2.51 22.56
N TYR A 59 -13.29 -2.73 22.41
CA TYR A 59 -13.88 -3.24 21.17
C TYR A 59 -14.31 -2.16 20.18
N SER A 60 -14.18 -0.88 20.56
CA SER A 60 -14.55 0.24 19.70
C SER A 60 -13.53 0.44 18.57
N PHE A 61 -13.91 0.08 17.34
CA PHE A 61 -13.08 0.26 16.15
C PHE A 61 -12.72 1.75 15.92
N GLY A 62 -13.58 2.67 16.33
CA GLY A 62 -13.35 4.11 16.21
C GLY A 62 -12.03 4.55 16.84
N ARG A 63 -11.57 3.85 17.88
CA ARG A 63 -10.28 4.11 18.56
C ARG A 63 -9.05 3.88 17.66
N THR A 64 -9.20 3.08 16.62
CA THR A 64 -8.12 2.80 15.65
C THR A 64 -8.05 3.83 14.52
N THR A 65 -8.92 4.85 14.55
CA THR A 65 -9.04 5.88 13.51
C THR A 65 -8.69 7.26 14.06
N ILE A 66 -8.57 8.25 13.15
CA ILE A 66 -8.30 9.65 13.50
C ILE A 66 -9.37 10.24 14.44
N ALA A 67 -10.57 9.67 14.51
CA ALA A 67 -11.65 10.12 15.38
C ALA A 67 -11.31 10.04 16.87
N ASN A 68 -10.29 9.27 17.26
CA ASN A 68 -9.85 9.18 18.65
C ASN A 68 -8.89 10.32 19.06
N LEU A 69 -8.38 11.11 18.11
CA LEU A 69 -7.39 12.17 18.32
C LEU A 69 -8.06 13.54 18.47
N GLU A 70 -7.62 14.31 19.48
CA GLU A 70 -8.05 15.69 19.67
C GLU A 70 -7.64 16.59 18.49
N ASN A 71 -8.59 17.41 18.00
CA ASN A 71 -8.40 18.29 16.83
C ASN A 71 -7.26 19.31 16.96
N GLN A 72 -6.83 19.64 18.19
CA GLN A 72 -5.72 20.56 18.45
C GLN A 72 -4.39 19.85 18.74
N ASN A 73 -4.34 18.53 18.57
CA ASN A 73 -3.14 17.76 18.85
C ASN A 73 -2.20 17.76 17.64
N ASN A 74 -0.91 18.01 17.91
CA ASN A 74 0.16 17.91 16.91
C ASN A 74 0.25 16.52 16.26
N LEU A 75 -0.34 15.48 16.87
CA LEU A 75 -0.42 14.14 16.29
C LEU A 75 -1.17 14.09 14.95
N ILE A 76 -2.08 15.04 14.67
CA ILE A 76 -2.76 15.10 13.37
C ILE A 76 -1.77 15.37 12.22
N TRP A 77 -0.68 16.11 12.49
CA TRP A 77 0.38 16.34 11.50
C TRP A 77 1.07 15.05 11.07
N VAL A 78 1.10 14.01 11.91
CA VAL A 78 1.65 12.71 11.53
C VAL A 78 0.86 12.12 10.35
N HIS A 79 -0.47 12.27 10.34
CA HIS A 79 -1.32 11.84 9.22
C HIS A 79 -1.03 12.63 7.95
N ALA A 80 -0.86 13.95 8.06
CA ALA A 80 -0.53 14.80 6.91
C ALA A 80 0.83 14.43 6.30
N VAL A 81 1.85 14.26 7.13
CA VAL A 81 3.19 13.82 6.69
C VAL A 81 3.12 12.44 6.06
N LEU A 82 2.42 11.48 6.68
CA LEU A 82 2.26 10.13 6.12
C LEU A 82 1.49 10.12 4.81
N ALA A 83 0.48 10.98 4.63
CA ALA A 83 -0.22 11.10 3.35
C ALA A 83 0.73 11.55 2.22
N VAL A 84 1.62 12.51 2.50
CA VAL A 84 2.66 12.94 1.55
C VAL A 84 3.65 11.81 1.28
N VAL A 85 4.05 11.05 2.30
CA VAL A 85 4.92 9.88 2.14
C VAL A 85 4.27 8.80 1.28
N TYR A 86 3.00 8.45 1.53
CA TYR A 86 2.26 7.46 0.75
C TYR A 86 2.07 7.91 -0.70
N LEU A 87 1.78 9.19 -0.93
CA LEU A 87 1.71 9.74 -2.27
C LEU A 87 3.07 9.63 -2.97
N SER A 88 4.15 10.03 -2.30
CA SER A 88 5.50 9.98 -2.85
C SER A 88 5.91 8.54 -3.18
N LEU A 89 5.68 7.59 -2.26
CA LEU A 89 5.91 6.16 -2.48
C LEU A 89 5.13 5.65 -3.69
N THR A 90 3.83 5.99 -3.77
CA THR A 90 2.98 5.58 -4.89
C THR A 90 3.50 6.14 -6.21
N VAL A 91 3.87 7.42 -6.27
CA VAL A 91 4.41 8.06 -7.48
C VAL A 91 5.76 7.47 -7.89
N VAL A 92 6.69 7.29 -6.94
CA VAL A 92 8.01 6.67 -7.22
C VAL A 92 7.83 5.26 -7.72
N PHE A 93 6.96 4.48 -7.08
CA PHE A 93 6.69 3.10 -7.46
C PHE A 93 6.03 3.01 -8.84
N MET A 94 5.04 3.86 -9.13
CA MET A 94 4.43 3.95 -10.46
C MET A 94 5.43 4.37 -11.53
N ARG A 95 6.30 5.35 -11.24
CA ARG A 95 7.36 5.79 -12.17
C ARG A 95 8.35 4.67 -12.47
N HIS A 96 8.85 3.99 -11.43
CA HIS A 96 9.74 2.84 -11.59
C HIS A 96 9.07 1.73 -12.40
N HIS A 97 7.77 1.48 -12.18
CA HIS A 97 7.01 0.50 -12.93
C HIS A 97 6.88 0.87 -14.42
N THR A 98 6.48 2.10 -14.73
CA THR A 98 6.40 2.58 -16.13
C THR A 98 7.75 2.48 -16.85
N GLN A 99 8.86 2.77 -16.15
CA GLN A 99 10.21 2.63 -16.72
C GLN A 99 10.62 1.16 -16.89
N SER A 100 10.30 0.28 -15.93
CA SER A 100 10.60 -1.15 -16.03
C SER A 100 9.81 -1.83 -17.14
N ILE A 101 8.55 -1.45 -17.38
CA ILE A 101 7.77 -1.94 -18.52
C ILE A 101 8.42 -1.49 -19.84
N LYS A 102 8.74 -0.20 -19.94
CA LYS A 102 9.31 0.37 -21.17
C LYS A 102 10.66 -0.26 -21.54
N TYR A 103 11.47 -0.62 -20.55
CA TYR A 103 12.74 -1.29 -20.77
C TYR A 103 12.54 -2.73 -21.31
N THR A 104 11.52 -3.45 -20.84
CA THR A 104 11.22 -4.81 -21.31
C THR A 104 10.72 -4.81 -22.76
N GLU A 105 9.90 -3.82 -23.17
CA GLU A 105 9.46 -3.67 -24.58
C GLU A 105 10.61 -3.30 -25.53
N GLU A 106 11.58 -2.48 -25.11
CA GLU A 106 12.72 -2.10 -25.97
C GLU A 106 13.74 -3.23 -26.16
N THR A 107 13.72 -4.27 -25.32
CA THR A 107 14.61 -5.44 -25.41
C THR A 107 14.02 -6.66 -26.15
N LEU A 108 12.78 -6.56 -26.64
CA LEU A 108 12.07 -7.61 -27.38
C LEU A 108 12.06 -7.29 -28.88
#